data_AF-A0A920QW31-F1
#
_entry.id   AF-A0A920QW31-F1
#
_cell.length_a   1.000
_cell.length_b   1.000
_cell.length_c   1.000
_cell.angle_alpha   90.00
_cell.angle_beta   90.00
_cell.angle_gamma   90.00
#
_symmetry.space_group_name_H-M   'P 1'
#
loop_
_entity.id
_entity.type
_entity.pdbx_description
1 polymer ?
#
loop_
_entity_poly.entity_id
_entity_poly.type
_entity_poly.pdbx_seq_one_letter_code
_entity_poly.pdbx_strand_id
1 'polypeptide(L)'
;MTGGTVPLAATVATRRVYDAFLSDHYEHALMQGPTFCGNPLACAAANASLDLSSRNHGLPKQLPLNPKLTEGLAGCRELPGVRDVRVKGAIGVVQ
;
A
#
# COMPACT_ATOMS: atom_id res chain seq x y z
N MET A 1 -1.22 -5.05 1.92
CA MET A 1 -2.16 -5.86 1.12
C MET A 1 -2.78 -6.99 1.92
N THR A 2 -2.02 -7.75 2.72
CA THR A 2 -2.51 -8.88 3.55
C THR A 2 -3.00 -8.48 4.94
N GLY A 3 -3.19 -7.19 5.20
CA GLY A 3 -3.46 -6.68 6.55
C GLY A 3 -2.34 -6.95 7.57
N GLY A 4 -1.12 -7.30 7.14
CA GLY A 4 0.02 -7.60 8.02
C GLY A 4 0.05 -9.03 8.57
N THR A 5 -0.85 -9.91 8.12
CA THR A 5 -0.98 -11.29 8.63
C THR A 5 0.07 -12.26 8.07
N VAL A 6 0.48 -12.07 6.82
CA VAL A 6 1.48 -12.90 6.14
C VAL A 6 2.22 -12.04 5.10
N PRO A 7 3.54 -12.22 4.87
CA PRO A 7 4.29 -11.43 3.89
C PRO A 7 3.78 -11.65 2.47
N LEU A 8 3.51 -10.56 1.76
CA LEU A 8 3.23 -10.56 0.32
C LEU A 8 3.53 -9.18 -0.27
N ALA A 9 4.19 -9.18 -1.41
CA ALA A 9 4.40 -8.00 -2.24
C ALA A 9 3.85 -8.25 -3.64
N ALA A 10 3.46 -7.19 -4.33
CA ALA A 10 3.03 -7.23 -5.71
C ALA A 10 3.68 -6.07 -6.48
N THR A 11 4.23 -6.36 -7.65
CA THR A 11 4.72 -5.35 -8.60
C THR A 11 3.70 -5.21 -9.70
N VAL A 12 3.12 -4.02 -9.85
CA VAL A 12 2.15 -3.72 -10.91
C VAL A 12 2.86 -2.90 -11.98
N ALA A 13 2.69 -3.30 -13.24
CA ALA A 13 3.28 -2.62 -14.39
C ALA A 13 2.19 -2.18 -15.38
N THR A 14 2.50 -1.14 -16.16
CA THR A 14 1.64 -0.74 -17.28
C THR A 14 1.63 -1.79 -18.39
N ARG A 15 0.58 -1.82 -19.22
CA ARG A 15 0.53 -2.70 -20.40
C ARG A 15 1.75 -2.56 -21.29
N ARG A 16 2.16 -1.32 -21.61
CA ARG A 16 3.37 -1.04 -22.41
C ARG A 16 4.63 -1.75 -21.88
N VAL A 17 4.78 -1.85 -20.56
CA VAL A 17 5.92 -2.55 -19.94
C VAL A 17 5.72 -4.07 -20.04
N TYR A 18 4.52 -4.57 -19.75
CA TYR A 18 4.19 -5.99 -19.86
C TYR A 18 4.36 -6.52 -21.29
N ASP A 19 3.84 -5.80 -22.29
CA ASP A 19 3.88 -6.18 -23.71
C ASP A 19 5.32 -6.31 -24.22
N ALA A 20 6.28 -5.59 -23.62
CA ALA A 20 7.70 -5.71 -23.97
C ALA A 20 8.33 -7.07 -23.58
N PHE A 21 7.68 -7.82 -22.67
CA PHE A 21 8.12 -9.15 -22.23
C PHE A 21 7.16 -10.27 -22.68
N LEU A 22 6.05 -9.94 -23.35
CA LEU A 22 5.08 -10.91 -23.83
C LEU A 22 5.50 -11.46 -25.20
N SER A 23 5.88 -12.73 -25.25
CA SER A 23 6.44 -13.37 -26.44
C SER A 23 6.40 -14.89 -26.31
N ASP A 24 6.35 -15.61 -27.44
CA ASP A 24 6.52 -17.08 -27.48
C ASP A 24 8.00 -17.49 -27.31
N HIS A 25 8.91 -16.53 -27.53
CA HIS A 25 10.34 -16.68 -27.33
C HIS A 25 10.74 -16.48 -25.87
N TYR A 26 11.36 -17.50 -25.26
CA TYR A 26 11.68 -17.52 -23.82
C TYR A 26 12.70 -16.45 -23.43
N GLU A 27 13.58 -16.05 -24.34
CA GLU A 27 14.61 -15.03 -24.14
C GLU A 27 14.04 -13.64 -23.88
N HIS A 28 12.79 -13.40 -24.24
CA HIS A 28 12.08 -12.16 -23.97
C HIS A 28 11.35 -12.16 -22.61
N ALA A 29 11.31 -13.29 -21.91
CA ALA A 29 10.61 -13.40 -20.63
C ALA A 29 11.33 -12.62 -19.52
N LEU A 30 10.56 -12.01 -18.60
CA LEU A 30 11.09 -11.47 -17.37
C LEU A 30 11.43 -12.63 -16.42
N MET A 31 12.70 -13.04 -16.42
CA MET A 31 13.22 -14.19 -15.64
C MET A 31 13.40 -13.88 -14.15
N GLN A 32 12.35 -13.39 -13.50
CA GLN A 32 12.33 -13.17 -12.05
C GLN A 32 11.15 -13.92 -11.43
N GLY A 33 11.46 -14.92 -10.59
CA GLY A 33 10.46 -15.78 -9.95
C GLY A 33 10.98 -16.36 -8.64
N PRO A 34 10.85 -15.64 -7.51
CA PRO A 34 11.19 -16.19 -6.20
C PRO A 34 10.37 -17.45 -5.86
N THR A 35 10.90 -18.35 -5.02
CA THR A 35 10.25 -19.63 -4.65
C THR A 35 8.80 -19.47 -4.17
N PHE A 36 8.49 -18.40 -3.44
CA PHE A 36 7.16 -18.11 -2.90
C PHE A 36 6.36 -17.11 -3.73
N CYS A 37 6.77 -16.83 -4.97
CA CYS A 37 6.02 -16.01 -5.90
C CYS A 37 4.63 -16.61 -6.12
N GLY A 38 3.58 -15.83 -5.88
CA GLY A 38 2.20 -16.31 -6.01
C GLY A 38 1.78 -17.35 -4.95
N ASN A 39 2.40 -17.34 -3.75
CA ASN A 39 2.02 -18.25 -2.67
C ASN A 39 0.49 -18.18 -2.38
N PRO A 40 -0.24 -19.31 -2.47
CA PRO A 40 -1.70 -19.30 -2.42
C PRO A 40 -2.27 -18.86 -1.07
N LEU A 41 -1.59 -19.20 0.04
CA LEU A 41 -1.99 -18.77 1.38
C LEU A 41 -1.86 -17.24 1.52
N ALA A 42 -0.76 -16.69 1.05
CA ALA A 42 -0.53 -15.25 1.05
C ALA A 42 -1.56 -14.51 0.16
N CYS A 43 -1.87 -15.06 -1.02
CA CYS A 43 -2.91 -14.54 -1.90
C CYS A 43 -4.31 -14.58 -1.27
N ALA A 44 -4.66 -15.67 -0.57
CA ALA A 44 -5.94 -15.77 0.13
C ALA A 44 -6.07 -14.71 1.24
N ALA A 45 -5.01 -14.49 2.02
CA ALA A 45 -4.97 -13.44 3.04
C ALA A 45 -5.07 -12.03 2.44
N ALA A 46 -4.42 -11.77 1.29
CA ALA A 46 -4.55 -10.52 0.56
C ALA A 46 -5.98 -10.26 0.06
N ASN A 47 -6.62 -11.25 -0.56
CA ASN A 47 -7.99 -11.12 -1.04
C ASN A 47 -8.96 -10.83 0.11
N ALA A 48 -8.88 -11.59 1.20
CA ALA A 48 -9.72 -11.35 2.38
C ALA A 48 -9.52 -9.94 2.96
N SER A 49 -8.27 -9.46 3.02
CA SER A 49 -7.97 -8.10 3.50
C SER A 49 -8.50 -7.01 2.58
N LEU A 50 -8.41 -7.19 1.25
CA LEU A 50 -8.97 -6.27 0.27
C LEU A 50 -10.50 -6.26 0.30
N ASP A 51 -11.14 -7.42 0.49
CA ASP A 51 -12.59 -7.54 0.65
C ASP A 51 -13.07 -6.85 1.92
N LEU A 52 -12.36 -7.03 3.04
CA LEU A 52 -12.65 -6.33 4.28
C LEU A 52 -12.51 -4.82 4.12
N SER A 53 -11.44 -4.37 3.46
CA SER A 53 -11.25 -2.95 3.16
C SER A 53 -12.39 -2.41 2.30
N SER A 54 -12.75 -3.11 1.22
CA SER A 54 -13.78 -2.67 0.27
C SER A 54 -15.18 -2.65 0.89
N ARG A 55 -15.52 -3.65 1.71
CA ARG A 55 -16.83 -3.75 2.39
C ARG A 55 -16.98 -2.75 3.52
N ASN A 56 -15.95 -2.59 4.36
CA ASN A 56 -16.06 -1.75 5.54
C ASN A 56 -15.83 -0.26 5.21
N HIS A 57 -14.93 0.05 4.27
CA HIS A 57 -14.57 1.42 3.89
C HIS A 57 -14.02 1.43 2.47
N GLY A 58 -14.91 1.47 1.46
CA GLY A 58 -14.49 1.79 0.08
C GLY A 58 -13.54 2.99 0.09
N LEU A 59 -12.48 2.95 -0.72
CA LEU A 59 -11.33 3.86 -0.69
C LEU A 59 -11.57 5.39 -0.84
N PRO A 60 -12.80 5.95 -0.82
CA PRO A 60 -13.01 7.36 -0.46
C PRO A 60 -13.75 7.62 0.86
N LYS A 61 -14.24 6.61 1.61
CA LYS A 61 -14.79 6.80 2.97
C LYS A 61 -13.72 6.68 4.04
N GLN A 62 -12.55 7.26 3.78
CA GLN A 62 -11.74 7.72 4.90
C GLN A 62 -12.68 8.66 5.66
N LEU A 63 -13.08 8.29 6.88
CA LEU A 63 -13.62 9.25 7.84
C LEU A 63 -12.76 10.53 7.79
N PRO A 64 -13.22 11.69 8.27
CA PRO A 64 -12.43 12.93 8.31
C PRO A 64 -11.22 12.85 9.28
N LEU A 65 -10.50 11.73 9.30
CA LEU A 65 -9.21 11.47 9.93
C LEU A 65 -8.16 12.47 9.49
N ASN A 66 -8.13 12.90 8.23
CA ASN A 66 -7.13 13.87 7.82
C ASN A 66 -7.30 15.22 8.56
N PRO A 67 -8.50 15.85 8.57
CA PRO A 67 -8.77 17.00 9.45
C PRO A 67 -8.51 16.71 10.93
N LYS A 68 -9.01 15.57 11.45
CA LYS A 68 -8.85 15.21 12.87
C LYS A 68 -7.39 15.03 13.29
N LEU A 69 -6.56 14.39 12.46
CA LEU A 69 -5.12 14.25 12.72
C LEU A 69 -4.43 15.61 12.61
N THR A 70 -4.81 16.43 11.63
CA THR A 70 -4.21 17.76 11.43
C THR A 70 -4.48 18.66 12.63
N GLU A 71 -5.72 18.69 13.12
CA GLU A 71 -6.11 19.43 14.31
C GLU A 71 -5.46 18.86 15.58
N GLY A 72 -5.54 17.53 15.78
CA GLY A 72 -4.99 16.87 16.97
C GLY A 72 -3.46 16.98 17.09
N LEU A 73 -2.74 17.13 15.99
CA LEU A 73 -1.28 17.33 15.97
C LEU A 73 -0.87 18.80 15.88
N ALA A 74 -1.80 19.75 15.78
CA ALA A 74 -1.48 21.16 15.57
C ALA A 74 -0.60 21.72 16.71
N GLY A 75 -0.90 21.35 17.96
CA GLY A 75 -0.13 21.79 19.13
C GLY A 75 1.31 21.29 19.15
N CYS A 76 1.64 20.20 18.45
CA CYS A 76 3.01 19.71 18.38
C CYS A 76 3.95 20.70 17.69
N ARG A 77 3.43 21.63 16.88
CA ARG A 77 4.23 22.66 16.20
C ARG A 77 4.89 23.66 17.14
N GLU A 78 4.35 23.80 18.35
CA GLU A 78 4.84 24.75 19.34
C GLU A 78 5.85 24.10 20.31
N LEU A 79 6.04 22.77 20.22
CA LEU A 79 6.94 22.06 21.11
C LEU A 79 8.41 22.35 20.79
N PRO A 80 9.25 22.59 21.82
CA PRO A 80 10.70 22.75 21.63
C PRO A 80 11.31 21.51 20.96
N GLY A 81 12.09 21.74 19.90
CA GLY A 81 12.74 20.65 19.15
C GLY A 81 11.91 20.07 18.01
N VAL A 82 10.65 20.47 17.85
CA VAL A 82 9.85 20.11 16.67
C VAL A 82 10.16 21.08 15.53
N ARG A 83 10.64 20.54 14.42
CA ARG A 83 10.91 21.24 13.17
C ARG A 83 9.68 21.32 12.27
N ASP A 84 8.90 20.24 12.17
CA ASP A 84 7.74 20.23 11.27
C ASP A 84 6.67 19.21 11.66
N VAL A 85 5.41 19.52 11.33
CA VAL A 85 4.25 18.64 11.52
C VAL A 85 3.42 18.58 10.25
N ARG A 86 3.40 17.40 9.62
CA ARG A 86 2.75 17.15 8.31
C ARG A 86 1.77 15.99 8.41
N VAL A 87 0.63 16.10 7.73
CA VAL A 87 -0.42 15.07 7.70
C VAL A 87 -0.86 14.82 6.26
N LYS A 88 -1.02 13.55 5.86
CA LYS A 88 -1.56 13.13 4.56
C LYS A 88 -2.44 11.90 4.73
N GLY A 89 -3.72 11.99 4.33
CA GLY A 89 -4.70 10.95 4.61
C GLY A 89 -4.76 10.68 6.12
N ALA A 90 -4.64 9.40 6.51
CA ALA A 90 -4.60 8.96 7.91
C ALA A 90 -3.18 8.83 8.50
N ILE A 91 -2.18 9.49 7.91
CA ILE A 91 -0.77 9.43 8.34
C ILE A 91 -0.33 10.84 8.80
N GLY A 92 0.23 10.94 10.00
CA GLY A 92 0.84 12.16 10.55
C GLY A 92 2.31 11.94 10.89
N VAL A 93 3.13 12.98 10.73
CA VAL A 93 4.56 12.99 11.03
C VAL A 93 4.88 14.24 11.85
N VAL A 94 5.62 14.05 12.94
CA VAL A 94 6.26 15.10 13.74
C VAL A 94 7.78 14.87 13.63
N GLN A 95 8.51 15.88 13.17
CA GLN A 95 9.95 15.86 12.94
C GLN A 95 10.61 16.97 13.74
#